data_AF-A0AAZ3PV17-F1
#
_entry.id   AF-A0AAZ3PV17-F1
#
_cell.length_a   1.000
_cell.length_b   1.000
_cell.length_c   1.000
_cell.angle_alpha   90.00
_cell.angle_beta   90.00
_cell.angle_gamma   90.00
#
_symmetry.space_group_name_H-M   'P 1'
#
loop_
_entity.id
_entity.type
_entity.pdbx_description
1 polymer ?
#
loop_
_entity_poly.entity_id
_entity_poly.type
_entity_poly.pdbx_seq_one_letter_code
_entity_poly.pdbx_strand_id
1 'polypeptide(L)'
;MAFNSLNMDEASPASLTDLCLSYVSRNLERFCVKHADGSLCLRDSLLFPQELADQLLAKMATEGLLNDSTVGVFRSSEYLRLRRACIRTARISAEAFQRALCPHRLLELDAARVNADLTISDILHGLASNKHCRESLQRLVLTGLTMSSLEEPSCHCFSSLQGLRSLSLANVDFYDSGLADVCSLSRLESLDLSNTSVTNLNPLLGLRERLRSLTLHQLKRLEMSTAQLLAVIGQLEALQMNVVPSGVWKLLPRMNQTYGGLG
;
A
#
# COMPACT_ATOMS: atom_id res chain seq x y z
N MET A 1 43.12 -20.42 -11.12
CA MET A 1 42.72 -20.84 -9.76
C MET A 1 41.88 -19.73 -9.17
N ALA A 2 40.60 -20.01 -8.97
CA ALA A 2 39.61 -19.05 -8.50
C ALA A 2 39.78 -18.81 -7.00
N PHE A 3 39.84 -17.54 -6.59
CA PHE A 3 39.58 -17.15 -5.21
C PHE A 3 38.13 -16.68 -5.13
N ASN A 4 37.30 -17.52 -4.52
CA ASN A 4 35.92 -17.21 -4.14
C ASN A 4 35.92 -16.08 -3.10
N SER A 5 35.39 -14.92 -3.46
CA SER A 5 34.93 -13.91 -2.50
C SER A 5 33.54 -14.31 -2.03
N LEU A 6 33.47 -15.18 -1.04
CA LEU A 6 32.23 -15.51 -0.33
C LEU A 6 31.84 -14.34 0.58
N ASN A 7 30.60 -13.89 0.40
CA ASN A 7 29.87 -12.93 1.21
C ASN A 7 30.11 -13.12 2.72
N MET A 8 30.62 -12.08 3.38
CA MET A 8 30.52 -11.89 4.84
C MET A 8 29.64 -10.68 5.12
N ASP A 9 28.33 -10.85 4.94
CA ASP A 9 27.29 -9.97 5.48
C ASP A 9 26.26 -10.81 6.27
N GLU A 10 26.74 -11.84 6.99
CA GLU A 10 25.92 -12.57 7.96
C GLU A 10 26.05 -11.95 9.36
N ALA A 11 24.93 -11.35 9.79
CA ALA A 11 24.48 -11.15 11.16
C ALA A 11 25.24 -10.15 12.04
N SER A 12 24.95 -8.85 11.82
CA SER A 12 24.84 -7.95 12.99
C SER A 12 23.76 -8.51 13.94
N PRO A 13 24.00 -8.60 15.26
CA PRO A 13 22.99 -9.09 16.19
C PRO A 13 21.73 -8.22 16.11
N ALA A 14 20.57 -8.84 16.28
CA ALA A 14 19.30 -8.12 16.31
C ALA A 14 19.35 -7.00 17.37
N SER A 15 18.80 -5.84 17.03
CA SER A 15 18.75 -4.72 17.96
C SER A 15 17.99 -5.12 19.24
N LEU A 16 18.34 -4.50 20.38
CA LEU A 16 17.59 -4.72 21.62
C LEU A 16 16.09 -4.43 21.41
N THR A 17 15.78 -3.40 20.62
CA THR A 17 14.41 -3.05 20.23
C THR A 17 13.72 -4.19 19.49
N ASP A 18 14.37 -4.82 18.50
CA ASP A 18 13.81 -5.96 17.78
C ASP A 18 13.55 -7.17 18.69
N LEU A 19 14.46 -7.45 19.62
CA LEU A 19 14.31 -8.52 20.59
C LEU A 19 13.15 -8.24 21.56
N CYS A 20 13.06 -7.01 22.07
CA CYS A 20 11.94 -6.57 22.92
C CYS A 20 10.60 -6.65 22.19
N LEU A 21 10.53 -6.17 20.95
CA LEU A 21 9.31 -6.22 20.15
C LEU A 21 8.89 -7.67 19.83
N SER A 22 9.84 -8.55 19.51
CA SER A 22 9.55 -9.99 19.31
C SER A 22 9.09 -10.67 20.60
N TYR A 23 9.64 -10.27 21.75
CA TYR A 23 9.15 -10.77 23.04
C TYR A 23 7.72 -10.29 23.32
N VAL A 24 7.43 -9.00 23.11
CA VAL A 24 6.11 -8.42 23.33
C VAL A 24 5.08 -9.04 22.38
N SER A 25 5.38 -9.14 21.08
CA SER A 25 4.48 -9.71 20.06
C SER A 25 4.06 -11.14 20.39
N ARG A 26 4.99 -11.96 20.88
CA ARG A 26 4.75 -13.37 21.24
C ARG A 26 4.09 -13.57 22.60
N ASN A 27 4.12 -12.55 23.46
CA ASN A 27 3.61 -12.63 24.84
C ASN A 27 2.49 -11.61 25.10
N LEU A 28 1.74 -11.20 24.06
CA LEU A 28 0.67 -10.20 24.19
C LEU A 28 -0.36 -10.55 25.28
N GLU A 29 -0.66 -11.83 25.48
CA GLU A 29 -1.60 -12.29 26.53
C GLU A 29 -1.18 -11.91 27.96
N ARG A 30 0.13 -11.70 28.20
CA ARG A 30 0.63 -11.24 29.50
C ARG A 30 0.35 -9.75 29.74
N PHE A 31 0.38 -8.97 28.66
CA PHE A 31 0.21 -7.51 28.69
C PHE A 31 -1.24 -7.08 28.41
N CYS A 32 -2.06 -7.98 27.87
CA CYS A 32 -3.41 -7.68 27.41
C CYS A 32 -4.50 -8.37 28.26
N VAL A 33 -5.68 -7.77 28.24
CA VAL A 33 -6.96 -8.36 28.62
C VAL A 33 -7.79 -8.60 27.36
N LYS A 34 -8.67 -9.60 27.40
CA LYS A 34 -9.55 -9.93 26.29
C LYS A 34 -10.91 -9.27 26.52
N HIS A 35 -11.38 -8.50 25.53
CA HIS A 35 -12.73 -7.95 25.50
C HIS A 35 -13.78 -9.06 25.28
N ALA A 36 -15.05 -8.73 25.52
CA ALA A 36 -16.18 -9.62 25.27
C ALA A 36 -16.28 -10.07 23.80
N ASP A 37 -15.83 -9.25 22.86
CA ASP A 37 -15.78 -9.57 21.43
C ASP A 37 -14.55 -10.41 21.03
N GLY A 38 -13.73 -10.80 22.01
CA GLY A 38 -12.54 -11.62 21.81
C GLY A 38 -11.28 -10.85 21.40
N SER A 39 -11.35 -9.54 21.22
CA SER A 39 -10.18 -8.70 20.91
C SER A 39 -9.28 -8.47 22.13
N LEU A 40 -7.97 -8.40 21.91
CA LEU A 40 -7.00 -8.05 22.94
C LEU A 40 -6.91 -6.55 23.14
N CYS A 41 -6.72 -6.10 24.38
CA CYS A 41 -6.50 -4.70 24.74
C CYS A 41 -5.44 -4.63 25.85
N LEU A 42 -4.54 -3.65 25.80
CA LEU A 42 -3.49 -3.50 26.81
C LEU A 42 -4.09 -3.20 28.20
N ARG A 43 -3.54 -3.84 29.23
CA ARG A 43 -3.98 -3.71 30.63
C ARG A 43 -3.68 -2.33 31.21
N ASP A 44 -2.48 -1.83 30.93
CA ASP A 44 -1.99 -0.56 31.45
C ASP A 44 -1.89 0.47 30.32
N SER A 45 -2.22 1.72 30.65
CA SER A 45 -2.11 2.91 29.80
C SER A 45 -0.65 3.34 29.57
N LEU A 46 0.17 2.38 29.10
CA LEU A 46 1.52 2.64 28.65
C LEU A 46 1.42 3.45 27.35
N LEU A 47 1.78 4.73 27.42
CA LEU A 47 1.98 5.56 26.24
C LEU A 47 3.11 4.95 25.42
N PHE A 48 2.76 4.24 24.37
CA PHE A 48 3.71 3.62 23.47
C PHE A 48 4.20 4.67 22.48
N PRO A 49 5.52 4.89 22.37
CA PRO A 49 6.08 5.74 21.32
C PRO A 49 5.55 5.29 19.95
N GLN A 50 5.19 6.27 19.12
CA GLN A 50 4.51 6.03 17.84
C GLN A 50 5.36 5.14 16.92
N GLU A 51 6.67 5.35 16.87
CA GLU A 51 7.59 4.55 16.06
C GLU A 51 7.61 3.09 16.52
N LEU A 52 7.51 2.84 17.82
CA LEU A 52 7.47 1.49 18.36
C LEU A 52 6.10 0.83 18.12
N ALA A 53 5.01 1.59 18.05
CA ALA A 53 3.69 1.06 17.70
C ALA A 53 3.64 0.59 16.24
N ASP A 54 4.15 1.42 15.32
CA ASP A 54 4.29 1.08 13.90
C ASP A 54 5.17 -0.18 13.73
N GLN A 55 6.32 -0.23 14.44
CA GLN A 55 7.22 -1.39 14.42
C GLN A 55 6.59 -2.65 15.02
N LEU A 56 5.84 -2.53 16.11
CA LEU A 56 5.15 -3.67 16.74
C LEU A 56 4.13 -4.28 15.78
N LEU A 57 3.29 -3.45 15.14
CA LEU A 57 2.31 -3.93 14.16
C LEU A 57 3.01 -4.63 12.98
N ALA A 58 4.06 -4.01 12.42
CA ALA A 58 4.83 -4.61 11.33
C ALA A 58 5.49 -5.93 11.74
N LYS A 59 6.04 -6.00 12.96
CA LYS A 59 6.64 -7.24 13.51
C LYS A 59 5.59 -8.34 13.62
N MET A 60 4.42 -8.03 14.20
CA MET A 60 3.31 -8.96 14.30
C MET A 60 2.83 -9.46 12.93
N ALA A 61 2.82 -8.60 11.90
CA ALA A 61 2.53 -9.01 10.53
C ALA A 61 3.57 -10.00 10.00
N THR A 62 4.87 -9.67 10.13
CA THR A 62 5.97 -10.52 9.64
C THR A 62 6.07 -11.87 10.35
N GLU A 63 5.70 -11.93 11.62
CA GLU A 63 5.69 -13.16 12.42
C GLU A 63 4.38 -13.96 12.27
N GLY A 64 3.42 -13.48 11.46
CA GLY A 64 2.14 -14.17 11.23
C GLY A 64 1.21 -14.16 12.44
N LEU A 65 1.38 -13.19 13.35
CA LEU A 65 0.64 -13.09 14.61
C LEU A 65 -0.62 -12.23 14.50
N LEU A 66 -0.81 -11.49 13.39
CA LEU A 66 -1.99 -10.63 13.20
C LEU A 66 -3.25 -11.42 12.82
N ASN A 67 -4.22 -11.36 13.72
CA ASN A 67 -5.58 -11.83 13.56
C ASN A 67 -6.57 -10.88 14.26
N ASP A 68 -7.87 -11.13 14.14
CA ASP A 68 -8.94 -10.31 14.74
C ASP A 68 -8.76 -10.05 16.24
N SER A 69 -8.20 -11.02 16.95
CA SER A 69 -7.93 -10.89 18.38
C SER A 69 -6.73 -9.97 18.63
N THR A 70 -5.58 -10.24 18.00
CA THR A 70 -4.32 -9.55 18.28
C THR A 70 -4.25 -8.14 17.71
N VAL A 71 -4.88 -7.88 16.56
CA VAL A 71 -4.98 -6.53 15.99
C VAL A 71 -5.80 -5.59 16.89
N GLY A 72 -6.65 -6.16 17.75
CA GLY A 72 -7.41 -5.43 18.77
C GLY A 72 -6.56 -4.51 19.66
N VAL A 73 -5.30 -4.87 19.88
CA VAL A 73 -4.35 -4.09 20.70
C VAL A 73 -4.23 -2.65 20.19
N PHE A 74 -4.41 -2.43 18.89
CA PHE A 74 -4.29 -1.12 18.24
C PHE A 74 -5.58 -0.32 18.21
N ARG A 75 -6.69 -0.79 18.80
CA ARG A 75 -7.98 -0.06 18.80
C ARG A 75 -7.91 1.31 19.48
N SER A 76 -7.07 1.47 20.51
CA SER A 76 -6.93 2.74 21.22
C SER A 76 -5.83 3.61 20.62
N SER A 77 -6.23 4.62 19.85
CA SER A 77 -5.34 5.68 19.35
C SER A 77 -4.89 6.68 20.43
N GLU A 78 -5.32 6.51 21.68
CA GLU A 78 -4.83 7.29 22.81
C GLU A 78 -3.44 6.82 23.27
N TYR A 79 -3.23 5.49 23.31
CA TYR A 79 -2.02 4.88 23.87
C TYR A 79 -1.08 4.28 22.81
N LEU A 80 -1.63 3.80 21.69
CA LEU A 80 -0.89 3.15 20.60
C LEU A 80 -1.19 3.84 19.28
N ARG A 81 -0.56 5.00 19.03
CA ARG A 81 -0.80 5.76 17.80
C ARG A 81 -0.04 5.17 16.63
N LEU A 82 -0.77 4.84 15.56
CA LEU A 82 -0.17 4.42 14.31
C LEU A 82 -0.08 5.59 13.31
N ARG A 83 1.04 5.70 12.61
CA ARG A 83 1.16 6.48 11.36
C ARG A 83 1.49 5.60 10.17
N ARG A 84 2.17 4.48 10.38
CA ARG A 84 2.50 3.52 9.33
C ARG A 84 1.99 2.16 9.74
N ALA A 85 1.00 1.66 9.02
CA ALA A 85 0.43 0.35 9.28
C ALA A 85 0.92 -0.63 8.21
N CYS A 86 1.57 -1.71 8.64
CA CYS A 86 1.88 -2.86 7.78
C CYS A 86 1.13 -4.07 8.32
N ILE A 87 0.16 -4.55 7.55
CA ILE A 87 -0.67 -5.72 7.87
C ILE A 87 -0.51 -6.81 6.81
N ARG A 88 0.62 -6.81 6.10
CA ARG A 88 0.92 -7.78 5.05
C ARG A 88 0.65 -9.21 5.54
N THR A 89 -0.04 -10.01 4.72
CA THR A 89 -0.38 -11.41 5.03
C THR A 89 -1.17 -11.64 6.33
N ALA A 90 -1.72 -10.59 6.94
CA ALA A 90 -2.57 -10.73 8.12
C ALA A 90 -3.87 -11.50 7.78
N ARG A 91 -4.46 -12.10 8.81
CA ARG A 91 -5.77 -12.76 8.71
C ARG A 91 -6.77 -11.99 9.56
N ILE A 92 -7.22 -10.85 9.03
CA ILE A 92 -8.12 -9.95 9.76
C ILE A 92 -9.42 -9.75 8.98
N SER A 93 -10.53 -9.61 9.68
CA SER A 93 -11.83 -9.25 9.10
C SER A 93 -11.92 -7.75 8.82
N ALA A 94 -12.88 -7.36 7.96
CA ALA A 94 -13.24 -5.97 7.71
C ALA A 94 -13.58 -5.21 9.01
N GLU A 95 -14.32 -5.86 9.91
CA GLU A 95 -14.71 -5.27 11.21
C GLU A 95 -13.49 -5.05 12.11
N ALA A 96 -12.57 -6.01 12.19
CA ALA A 96 -11.34 -5.88 12.96
C ALA A 96 -10.43 -4.79 12.39
N PHE A 97 -10.27 -4.73 11.06
CA PHE A 97 -9.55 -3.65 10.36
C PHE A 97 -10.14 -2.28 10.71
N GLN A 98 -11.46 -2.14 10.59
CA GLN A 98 -12.16 -0.88 10.83
C GLN A 98 -12.00 -0.40 12.28
N ARG A 99 -12.09 -1.31 13.25
CA ARG A 99 -11.96 -0.95 14.67
C ARG A 99 -10.53 -0.64 15.08
N ALA A 100 -9.55 -1.37 14.51
CA ALA A 100 -8.17 -1.28 14.96
C ALA A 100 -7.34 -0.22 14.23
N LEU A 101 -7.53 -0.05 12.92
CA LEU A 101 -6.63 0.76 12.08
C LEU A 101 -7.27 2.08 11.62
N CYS A 102 -8.57 2.08 11.36
CA CYS A 102 -9.24 3.28 10.88
C CYS A 102 -9.35 4.44 11.88
N PRO A 103 -9.28 4.27 13.22
CA PRO A 103 -9.26 5.40 14.15
C PRO A 103 -7.96 6.24 14.12
N HIS A 104 -6.89 5.72 13.51
CA HIS A 104 -5.57 6.37 13.48
C HIS A 104 -5.46 7.44 12.39
N ARG A 105 -4.43 8.27 12.48
CA ARG A 105 -4.05 9.25 11.44
C ARG A 105 -2.94 8.66 10.57
N LEU A 106 -3.30 7.64 9.79
CA LEU A 106 -2.34 6.91 8.97
C LEU A 106 -1.77 7.80 7.84
N LEU A 107 -0.46 7.73 7.66
CA LEU A 107 0.29 8.25 6.52
C LEU A 107 0.53 7.15 5.48
N GLU A 108 0.75 5.91 5.94
CA GLU A 108 1.04 4.78 5.07
C GLU A 108 0.28 3.54 5.54
N LEU A 109 -0.30 2.81 4.58
CA LEU A 109 -0.88 1.48 4.80
C LEU A 109 -0.35 0.51 3.75
N ASP A 110 0.30 -0.56 4.20
CA ASP A 110 0.61 -1.75 3.41
C ASP A 110 -0.29 -2.91 3.83
N ALA A 111 -1.28 -3.20 2.99
CA ALA A 111 -2.21 -4.30 3.13
C ALA A 111 -1.97 -5.40 2.08
N ALA A 112 -0.75 -5.52 1.56
CA ALA A 112 -0.45 -6.51 0.53
C ALA A 112 -0.75 -7.93 1.02
N ARG A 113 -1.49 -8.69 0.19
CA ARG A 113 -1.78 -10.12 0.40
C ARG A 113 -2.44 -10.45 1.74
N VAL A 114 -3.22 -9.53 2.31
CA VAL A 114 -4.13 -9.85 3.41
C VAL A 114 -5.12 -10.93 2.94
N ASN A 115 -5.69 -11.72 3.87
CA ASN A 115 -6.68 -12.75 3.56
C ASN A 115 -7.85 -12.24 2.71
N ALA A 116 -8.51 -13.17 2.02
CA ALA A 116 -9.62 -12.88 1.11
C ALA A 116 -10.85 -12.25 1.80
N ASP A 117 -10.96 -12.36 3.12
CA ASP A 117 -12.08 -11.80 3.91
C ASP A 117 -11.98 -10.27 4.08
N LEU A 118 -10.82 -9.67 3.80
CA LEU A 118 -10.64 -8.22 3.77
C LEU A 118 -10.41 -7.77 2.33
N THR A 119 -11.46 -7.22 1.72
CA THR A 119 -11.38 -6.75 0.33
C THR A 119 -10.85 -5.33 0.24
N ILE A 120 -10.47 -4.90 -0.97
CA ILE A 120 -10.12 -3.50 -1.23
C ILE A 120 -11.27 -2.56 -0.87
N SER A 121 -12.51 -2.94 -1.16
CA SER A 121 -13.70 -2.14 -0.84
C SER A 121 -13.84 -1.90 0.66
N ASP A 122 -13.59 -2.93 1.48
CA ASP A 122 -13.64 -2.82 2.95
C ASP A 122 -12.56 -1.87 3.48
N ILE A 123 -11.34 -1.99 2.93
CA ILE A 123 -10.22 -1.10 3.29
C ILE A 123 -10.55 0.35 2.92
N LEU A 124 -11.02 0.59 1.70
CA LEU A 124 -11.39 1.93 1.24
C LEU A 124 -12.53 2.51 2.07
N HIS A 125 -13.58 1.72 2.35
CA HIS A 125 -14.71 2.15 3.18
C HIS A 125 -14.25 2.50 4.59
N GLY A 126 -13.43 1.65 5.20
CA GLY A 126 -12.85 1.87 6.52
C GLY A 126 -12.02 3.15 6.57
N LEU A 127 -11.10 3.36 5.64
CA LEU A 127 -10.26 4.55 5.57
C LEU A 127 -11.07 5.82 5.29
N ALA A 128 -12.07 5.74 4.39
CA ALA A 128 -12.94 6.86 4.04
C ALA A 128 -13.84 7.30 5.22
N SER A 129 -14.18 6.39 6.12
CA SER A 129 -14.99 6.69 7.30
C SER A 129 -14.31 7.65 8.29
N ASN A 130 -12.96 7.72 8.29
CA ASN A 130 -12.22 8.65 9.14
C ASN A 130 -11.70 9.85 8.33
N LYS A 131 -12.16 11.05 8.72
CA LYS A 131 -11.71 12.32 8.12
C LYS A 131 -10.18 12.48 8.10
N HIS A 132 -9.50 12.01 9.14
CA HIS A 132 -8.05 12.16 9.27
C HIS A 132 -7.33 11.31 8.21
N CYS A 133 -7.74 10.05 8.03
CA CYS A 133 -7.19 9.16 7.00
C CYS A 133 -7.36 9.74 5.60
N ARG A 134 -8.54 10.29 5.28
CA ARG A 134 -8.80 10.92 3.97
C ARG A 134 -7.79 12.00 3.60
N GLU A 135 -7.33 12.78 4.59
CA GLU A 135 -6.40 13.89 4.38
C GLU A 135 -4.94 13.50 4.57
N SER A 136 -4.65 12.55 5.46
CA SER A 136 -3.29 12.22 5.88
C SER A 136 -2.66 11.07 5.12
N LEU A 137 -3.44 10.13 4.59
CA LEU A 137 -2.90 8.93 3.96
C LEU A 137 -2.20 9.31 2.65
N GLN A 138 -0.91 9.04 2.57
CA GLN A 138 -0.05 9.37 1.43
C GLN A 138 0.33 8.13 0.61
N ARG A 139 0.46 6.97 1.25
CA ARG A 139 0.82 5.71 0.58
C ARG A 139 -0.18 4.61 0.92
N LEU A 140 -0.66 3.94 -0.12
CA LEU A 140 -1.56 2.80 -0.01
C LEU A 140 -1.10 1.67 -0.91
N VAL A 141 -0.83 0.50 -0.33
CA VAL A 141 -0.41 -0.71 -1.04
C VAL A 141 -1.46 -1.80 -0.82
N LEU A 142 -2.08 -2.23 -1.93
CA LEU A 142 -3.20 -3.18 -1.96
C LEU A 142 -2.86 -4.43 -2.79
N THR A 143 -1.56 -4.71 -2.95
CA THR A 143 -1.07 -5.74 -3.86
C THR A 143 -1.61 -7.13 -3.53
N GLY A 144 -2.19 -7.82 -4.52
CA GLY A 144 -2.65 -9.20 -4.37
C GLY A 144 -3.88 -9.38 -3.47
N LEU A 145 -4.70 -8.34 -3.31
CA LEU A 145 -6.00 -8.41 -2.65
C LEU A 145 -7.11 -8.76 -3.63
N THR A 146 -8.22 -9.29 -3.09
CA THR A 146 -9.45 -9.56 -3.84
C THR A 146 -10.34 -8.32 -3.92
N MET A 147 -11.03 -8.20 -5.04
CA MET A 147 -12.16 -7.28 -5.20
C MET A 147 -13.46 -7.99 -4.81
N SER A 148 -14.40 -7.28 -4.18
CA SER A 148 -15.63 -7.86 -3.62
C SER A 148 -16.64 -8.35 -4.67
N SER A 149 -16.57 -7.91 -5.93
CA SER A 149 -17.35 -8.48 -7.04
C SER A 149 -16.85 -7.94 -8.40
N LEU A 150 -16.99 -8.75 -9.45
CA LEU A 150 -16.71 -8.39 -10.85
C LEU A 150 -17.88 -7.67 -11.54
N GLU A 151 -19.08 -7.71 -10.93
CA GLU A 151 -20.34 -7.35 -11.61
C GLU A 151 -21.02 -6.11 -11.04
N GLU A 152 -20.56 -5.58 -9.91
CA GLU A 152 -21.05 -4.31 -9.42
C GLU A 152 -20.09 -3.20 -9.86
N PRO A 153 -20.57 -2.15 -10.56
CA PRO A 153 -19.88 -0.87 -10.67
C PRO A 153 -19.87 -0.22 -9.29
N SER A 154 -19.22 -0.88 -8.34
CA SER A 154 -19.14 -0.48 -6.96
C SER A 154 -18.24 0.72 -6.94
N CYS A 155 -18.84 1.87 -6.61
CA CYS A 155 -18.19 3.14 -6.27
C CYS A 155 -16.83 2.87 -5.61
N HIS A 156 -15.79 2.82 -6.42
CA HIS A 156 -14.45 2.88 -5.89
C HIS A 156 -14.35 4.28 -5.29
N CYS A 157 -14.00 4.34 -4.00
CA CYS A 157 -13.90 5.58 -3.26
C CYS A 157 -12.43 5.94 -3.08
N PHE A 158 -11.56 5.63 -4.05
CA PHE A 158 -10.17 6.11 -4.01
C PHE A 158 -10.17 7.63 -3.98
N SER A 159 -11.08 8.27 -4.73
CA SER A 159 -11.33 9.72 -4.69
C SER A 159 -11.58 10.28 -3.29
N SER A 160 -12.02 9.48 -2.31
CA SER A 160 -12.17 9.96 -0.93
C SER A 160 -10.83 10.20 -0.20
N LEU A 161 -9.74 9.57 -0.66
CA LEU A 161 -8.41 9.61 -0.07
C LEU A 161 -7.58 10.77 -0.67
N GLN A 162 -8.03 11.99 -0.42
CA GLN A 162 -7.48 13.22 -1.01
C GLN A 162 -6.00 13.49 -0.69
N GLY A 163 -5.46 12.88 0.38
CA GLY A 163 -4.05 12.93 0.73
C GLY A 163 -3.13 12.05 -0.12
N LEU A 164 -3.69 11.13 -0.91
CA LEU A 164 -2.95 10.00 -1.48
C LEU A 164 -1.97 10.44 -2.58
N ARG A 165 -0.71 10.04 -2.44
CA ARG A 165 0.39 10.32 -3.37
C ARG A 165 0.93 9.08 -4.05
N SER A 166 0.83 7.92 -3.41
CA SER A 166 1.35 6.66 -3.91
C SER A 166 0.31 5.56 -3.72
N LEU A 167 -0.05 4.91 -4.83
CA LEU A 167 -1.00 3.80 -4.87
C LEU A 167 -0.40 2.62 -5.63
N SER A 168 -0.41 1.44 -5.02
CA SER A 168 -0.11 0.17 -5.71
C SER A 168 -1.32 -0.74 -5.68
N LEU A 169 -1.77 -1.13 -6.88
CA LEU A 169 -2.85 -2.07 -7.14
C LEU A 169 -2.33 -3.32 -7.86
N ALA A 170 -1.03 -3.62 -7.70
CA ALA A 170 -0.40 -4.71 -8.43
C ALA A 170 -1.05 -6.08 -8.11
N ASN A 171 -1.21 -6.93 -9.11
CA ASN A 171 -1.80 -8.27 -8.97
C ASN A 171 -3.23 -8.27 -8.40
N VAL A 172 -4.03 -7.25 -8.73
CA VAL A 172 -5.45 -7.14 -8.35
C VAL A 172 -6.32 -7.23 -9.61
N ASP A 173 -7.53 -7.78 -9.48
CA ASP A 173 -8.55 -7.73 -10.55
C ASP A 173 -9.18 -6.33 -10.65
N PHE A 174 -8.39 -5.39 -11.14
CA PHE A 174 -8.73 -3.97 -11.29
C PHE A 174 -9.01 -3.62 -12.77
N TYR A 175 -10.03 -2.78 -13.02
CA TYR A 175 -10.59 -2.48 -14.35
C TYR A 175 -10.68 -0.98 -14.62
N ASP A 176 -11.02 -0.61 -15.85
CA ASP A 176 -11.12 0.78 -16.34
C ASP A 176 -12.03 1.68 -15.51
N SER A 177 -13.13 1.14 -14.97
CA SER A 177 -14.06 1.88 -14.09
C SER A 177 -13.35 2.41 -12.84
N GLY A 178 -12.51 1.58 -12.22
CA GLY A 178 -11.69 1.98 -11.07
C GLY A 178 -10.58 2.95 -11.45
N LEU A 179 -10.02 2.82 -12.66
CA LEU A 179 -8.96 3.72 -13.10
C LEU A 179 -9.44 5.17 -13.21
N ALA A 180 -10.66 5.40 -13.68
CA ALA A 180 -11.25 6.74 -13.74
C ALA A 180 -11.35 7.40 -12.34
N ASP A 181 -11.77 6.64 -11.33
CA ASP A 181 -11.82 7.12 -9.94
C ASP A 181 -10.42 7.41 -9.38
N VAL A 182 -9.44 6.53 -9.61
CA VAL A 182 -8.03 6.77 -9.23
C VAL A 182 -7.47 8.04 -9.89
N CYS A 183 -7.84 8.31 -11.15
CA CYS A 183 -7.36 9.49 -11.88
C CYS A 183 -7.99 10.81 -11.39
N SER A 184 -9.00 10.76 -10.53
CA SER A 184 -9.56 11.95 -9.86
C SER A 184 -8.74 12.40 -8.64
N LEU A 185 -7.78 11.59 -8.18
CA LEU A 185 -6.93 11.90 -7.03
C LEU A 185 -6.02 13.09 -7.31
N SER A 186 -6.27 14.19 -6.59
CA SER A 186 -5.59 15.46 -6.83
C SER A 186 -4.10 15.46 -6.45
N ARG A 187 -3.62 14.51 -5.66
CA ARG A 187 -2.23 14.47 -5.18
C ARG A 187 -1.44 13.25 -5.64
N LEU A 188 -2.02 12.40 -6.49
CA LEU A 188 -1.39 11.14 -6.86
C LEU A 188 -0.16 11.38 -7.75
N GLU A 189 1.00 10.89 -7.29
CA GLU A 189 2.30 11.05 -7.94
C GLU A 189 2.89 9.70 -8.39
N SER A 190 2.51 8.60 -7.75
CA SER A 190 3.00 7.26 -8.08
C SER A 190 1.84 6.28 -8.19
N LEU A 191 1.77 5.57 -9.31
CA LEU A 191 0.74 4.57 -9.57
C LEU A 191 1.35 3.29 -10.14
N ASP A 192 1.00 2.15 -9.53
CA ASP A 192 1.36 0.82 -10.02
C ASP A 192 0.10 0.02 -10.33
N LEU A 193 -0.06 -0.33 -11.61
CA LEU A 193 -1.19 -1.11 -12.15
C LEU A 193 -0.72 -2.48 -12.69
N SER A 194 0.44 -2.97 -12.24
CA SER A 194 0.99 -4.22 -12.75
C SER A 194 0.04 -5.41 -12.54
N ASN A 195 -0.07 -6.32 -13.52
CA ASN A 195 -0.92 -7.50 -13.45
C ASN A 195 -2.41 -7.21 -13.19
N THR A 196 -2.90 -6.05 -13.62
CA THR A 196 -4.32 -5.68 -13.58
C THR A 196 -5.04 -6.01 -14.89
N SER A 197 -6.36 -5.84 -14.91
CA SER A 197 -7.25 -6.11 -16.06
C SER A 197 -7.72 -4.82 -16.76
N VAL A 198 -6.97 -3.73 -16.61
CA VAL A 198 -7.21 -2.45 -17.30
C VAL A 198 -6.96 -2.62 -18.80
N THR A 199 -7.92 -2.20 -19.62
CA THR A 199 -7.86 -2.29 -21.08
C THR A 199 -7.51 -0.96 -21.74
N ASN A 200 -7.87 0.17 -21.10
CA ASN A 200 -7.63 1.53 -21.60
C ASN A 200 -7.00 2.45 -20.54
N LEU A 201 -5.86 3.06 -20.89
CA LEU A 201 -5.09 3.96 -20.03
C LEU A 201 -5.32 5.45 -20.29
N ASN A 202 -6.20 5.83 -21.21
CA ASN A 202 -6.56 7.24 -21.45
C ASN A 202 -6.94 8.03 -20.17
N PRO A 203 -7.60 7.45 -19.15
CA PRO A 203 -7.90 8.19 -17.93
C PRO A 203 -6.65 8.76 -17.21
N LEU A 204 -5.46 8.17 -17.41
CA LEU A 204 -4.20 8.67 -16.85
C LEU A 204 -3.89 10.11 -17.27
N LEU A 205 -4.44 10.59 -18.39
CA LEU A 205 -4.32 11.99 -18.83
C LEU A 205 -4.92 13.00 -17.82
N GLY A 206 -5.79 12.55 -16.92
CA GLY A 206 -6.25 13.36 -15.77
C GLY A 206 -5.13 13.68 -14.78
N LEU A 207 -4.07 12.86 -14.76
CA LEU A 207 -2.91 12.98 -13.86
C LEU A 207 -1.66 13.55 -14.58
N ARG A 208 -1.79 14.07 -15.80
CA ARG A 208 -0.67 14.49 -16.67
C ARG A 208 0.39 15.37 -15.99
N GLU A 209 -0.06 16.35 -15.19
CA GLU A 209 0.79 17.37 -14.55
C GLU A 209 1.47 16.88 -13.25
N ARG A 210 1.10 15.70 -12.75
CA ARG A 210 1.42 15.28 -11.38
C ARG A 210 1.96 13.87 -11.25
N LEU A 211 1.64 12.97 -12.18
CA LEU A 211 2.11 11.59 -12.13
C LEU A 211 3.60 11.54 -12.46
N ARG A 212 4.40 11.20 -11.45
CA ARG A 212 5.88 11.12 -11.51
C ARG A 212 6.39 9.72 -11.72
N SER A 213 5.64 8.70 -11.29
CA SER A 213 6.03 7.29 -11.41
C SER A 213 4.83 6.46 -11.85
N LEU A 214 5.02 5.65 -12.88
CA LEU A 214 4.01 4.76 -13.44
C LEU A 214 4.62 3.39 -13.71
N THR A 215 3.99 2.34 -13.17
CA THR A 215 4.41 0.95 -13.38
C THR A 215 3.27 0.14 -13.99
N LEU A 216 3.53 -0.52 -15.13
CA LEU A 216 2.53 -1.19 -15.98
C LEU A 216 2.94 -2.63 -16.37
N HIS A 217 3.55 -3.41 -15.47
CA HIS A 217 4.01 -4.74 -15.84
C HIS A 217 2.86 -5.71 -16.09
N GLN A 218 2.91 -6.47 -17.20
CA GLN A 218 2.02 -7.61 -17.44
C GLN A 218 0.52 -7.27 -17.32
N LEU A 219 0.06 -6.18 -17.94
CA LEU A 219 -1.38 -5.90 -18.03
C LEU A 219 -2.10 -7.05 -18.75
N LYS A 220 -3.08 -7.67 -18.08
CA LYS A 220 -3.71 -8.93 -18.52
C LYS A 220 -4.60 -8.76 -19.75
N ARG A 221 -5.19 -7.57 -19.92
CA ARG A 221 -6.26 -7.30 -20.91
C ARG A 221 -6.04 -6.02 -21.70
N LEU A 222 -4.81 -5.54 -21.83
CA LEU A 222 -4.55 -4.28 -22.54
C LEU A 222 -4.99 -4.38 -24.01
N GLU A 223 -5.94 -3.56 -24.42
CA GLU A 223 -6.45 -3.50 -25.80
C GLU A 223 -5.78 -2.39 -26.63
N MET A 224 -5.05 -1.48 -25.96
CA MET A 224 -4.36 -0.38 -26.63
C MET A 224 -3.20 -0.88 -27.50
N SER A 225 -3.10 -0.33 -28.70
CA SER A 225 -1.89 -0.45 -29.52
C SER A 225 -0.70 0.24 -28.87
N THR A 226 0.51 -0.15 -29.25
CA THR A 226 1.75 0.51 -28.80
C THR A 226 1.74 2.01 -29.09
N ALA A 227 1.23 2.43 -30.25
CA ALA A 227 1.12 3.84 -30.62
C ALA A 227 0.18 4.61 -29.67
N GLN A 228 -0.98 4.06 -29.32
CA GLN A 228 -1.91 4.69 -28.39
C GLN A 228 -1.33 4.77 -26.97
N LEU A 229 -0.68 3.70 -26.50
CA LEU A 229 0.00 3.68 -25.21
C LEU A 229 1.05 4.79 -25.12
N LEU A 230 1.85 4.95 -26.18
CA LEU A 230 2.89 5.98 -26.24
C LEU A 230 2.32 7.39 -26.35
N ALA A 231 1.19 7.56 -27.02
CA ALA A 231 0.50 8.83 -27.06
C ALA A 231 0.01 9.25 -25.66
N VAL A 232 -0.44 8.30 -24.83
CA VAL A 232 -0.81 8.58 -23.43
C VAL A 232 0.43 8.89 -22.60
N ILE A 233 1.43 8.02 -22.60
CA ILE A 233 2.64 8.19 -21.78
C ILE A 233 3.39 9.47 -22.17
N GLY A 234 3.45 9.80 -23.46
CA GLY A 234 4.09 11.02 -23.96
C GLY A 234 3.40 12.32 -23.55
N GLN A 235 2.15 12.25 -23.06
CA GLN A 235 1.43 13.40 -22.51
C GLN A 235 1.56 13.51 -20.97
N LEU A 236 2.24 12.57 -20.30
CA LEU A 236 2.47 12.64 -18.85
C LEU A 236 3.70 13.50 -18.57
N GLU A 237 3.50 14.82 -18.49
CA GLU A 237 4.55 15.83 -18.40
C GLU A 237 5.47 15.66 -17.18
N ALA A 238 4.92 15.20 -16.06
CA ALA A 238 5.66 15.03 -14.81
C ALA A 238 6.39 13.68 -14.67
N LEU A 239 6.24 12.76 -15.63
CA LEU A 239 6.70 11.38 -15.49
C LEU A 239 8.23 11.29 -15.50
N GLN A 240 8.80 10.88 -14.36
CA GLN A 240 10.23 10.64 -14.22
C GLN A 240 10.54 9.23 -14.75
N MET A 241 11.29 9.16 -15.85
CA MET A 241 11.65 7.95 -16.61
C MET A 241 12.61 6.97 -15.86
N ASN A 242 12.61 6.94 -14.53
CA ASN A 242 13.69 6.32 -13.75
C ASN A 242 13.43 4.88 -13.27
N VAL A 243 12.24 4.30 -13.46
CA VAL A 243 11.94 2.96 -12.91
C VAL A 243 11.08 2.12 -13.85
N VAL A 244 11.63 1.69 -14.99
CA VAL A 244 11.04 0.59 -15.75
C VAL A 244 12.14 -0.37 -16.22
N PRO A 245 12.07 -1.67 -15.87
CA PRO A 245 12.92 -2.72 -16.41
C PRO A 245 13.05 -2.64 -17.93
N SER A 246 14.29 -2.70 -18.39
CA SER A 246 14.84 -2.37 -19.73
C SER A 246 14.24 -3.10 -20.95
N GLY A 247 13.14 -3.83 -20.82
CA GLY A 247 12.54 -4.63 -21.89
C GLY A 247 11.56 -3.87 -22.79
N VAL A 248 10.85 -2.87 -22.25
CA VAL A 248 9.75 -2.21 -23.00
C VAL A 248 10.26 -1.09 -23.91
N TRP A 249 11.41 -0.48 -23.59
CA TRP A 249 11.86 0.77 -24.20
C TRP A 249 12.78 0.62 -25.41
N LYS A 250 13.20 -0.61 -25.78
CA LYS A 250 14.08 -0.82 -26.94
C LYS A 250 13.42 -0.52 -28.30
N LEU A 251 12.11 -0.26 -28.32
CA LEU A 251 11.34 -0.01 -29.54
C LEU A 251 10.86 1.44 -29.70
N LEU A 252 11.26 2.36 -28.82
CA LEU A 252 10.89 3.77 -28.98
C LEU A 252 11.93 4.56 -29.79
N PRO A 253 11.50 5.40 -30.75
CA PRO A 253 12.35 6.45 -31.26
C PRO A 253 12.75 7.35 -30.09
N ARG A 254 14.05 7.64 -29.99
CA ARG A 254 14.62 8.56 -29.00
C ARG A 254 13.84 9.87 -28.99
N MET A 255 12.93 10.05 -28.03
CA MET A 255 12.35 11.35 -27.73
C MET A 255 12.89 11.77 -26.36
N ASN A 256 13.63 12.88 -26.40
CA ASN A 256 14.34 13.59 -25.32
C ASN A 256 15.76 13.10 -24.96
N GLN A 257 16.68 13.29 -25.92
CA GLN A 257 18.04 13.75 -25.63
C GLN A 257 18.28 15.09 -26.33
N THR A 258 17.85 16.19 -25.70
CA THR A 258 18.13 17.60 -26.07
C THR A 258 17.54 18.42 -24.91
N TYR A 259 18.19 19.29 -24.14
CA TYR A 259 19.51 19.92 -24.12
C TYR A 259 19.81 20.30 -22.66
N GLY A 260 21.09 20.39 -22.30
CA GLY A 260 21.50 20.95 -21.02
C GLY A 260 23.02 20.94 -20.80
N GLY A 261 23.78 21.23 -21.85
CA GLY A 261 25.22 21.47 -21.77
C GLY A 261 25.54 22.88 -22.27
N LEU A 262 26.29 23.60 -21.42
CA LEU A 262 27.09 24.81 -21.65
C LEU A 262 26.40 26.18 -21.52
N GLY A 263 26.64 26.77 -20.34
CA GLY A 263 26.91 28.19 -20.09
C GLY A 263 27.92 28.25 -18.95
#